data_AF-A0AB74KRX0-F1
#
_entry.id   AF-A0AB74KRX0-F1
#
_cell.length_a   1.000
_cell.length_b   1.000
_cell.length_c   1.000
_cell.angle_alpha   90.00
_cell.angle_beta   90.00
_cell.angle_gamma   90.00
#
_symmetry.space_group_name_H-M   'P 1'
#
loop_
_entity.id
_entity.type
_entity.pdbx_description
1 polymer ?
#
loop_
_entity_poly.entity_id
_entity_poly.type
_entity_poly.pdbx_seq_one_letter_code
_entity_poly.pdbx_strand_id
1 'polypeptide(L)'
;MYVLCKWHVIVKYILNHDAGERFFPIMTCAFWLSIVLQSIIYIAINNPFGIRLDSNLYEVVIVAFFFSTTALFHVAVKHELRYKKAEDWFINLNNCTSTKLKVWVSTLMLLAFFTFMPLAIFLM
;
A
#
# COMPACT_ATOMS: atom_id res chain seq x y z
N MET A 1 9.24 -3.42 10.18
CA MET A 1 8.30 -4.56 10.36
C MET A 1 7.05 -4.22 11.18
N TYR A 2 7.14 -3.71 12.43
CA TYR A 2 5.94 -3.41 13.23
C TYR A 2 4.99 -2.37 12.60
N VAL A 3 5.54 -1.35 11.92
CA VAL A 3 4.77 -0.36 11.17
C VAL A 3 3.96 -1.01 10.03
N LEU A 4 4.55 -1.96 9.31
CA LEU A 4 3.87 -2.72 8.25
C LEU A 4 2.71 -3.54 8.82
N CYS A 5 2.87 -4.14 10.00
CA CYS A 5 1.77 -4.83 10.69
C CYS A 5 0.64 -3.86 11.03
N LYS A 6 0.94 -2.66 11.56
CA LYS A 6 -0.08 -1.65 11.85
C LYS A 6 -0.83 -1.22 10.59
N TRP A 7 -0.10 -0.94 9.51
CA TRP A 7 -0.69 -0.58 8.23
C TRP A 7 -1.63 -1.67 7.71
N HIS A 8 -1.17 -2.93 7.73
CA HIS A 8 -2.00 -4.09 7.37
C HIS A 8 -3.25 -4.20 8.23
N VAL A 9 -3.13 -4.07 9.56
CA VAL A 9 -4.25 -4.12 10.49
C VAL A 9 -5.29 -3.04 10.18
N ILE A 10 -4.85 -1.81 9.91
CA ILE A 10 -5.77 -0.72 9.54
C ILE A 10 -6.54 -1.08 8.27
N VAL A 11 -5.84 -1.56 7.23
CA VAL A 11 -6.46 -1.96 5.96
C VAL A 11 -7.41 -3.15 6.15
N LYS A 12 -7.04 -4.14 6.98
CA LYS A 12 -7.94 -5.25 7.37
C LYS A 12 -9.26 -4.71 7.93
N TYR A 13 -9.20 -3.76 8.87
CA TYR A 13 -10.39 -3.17 9.50
C TYR A 13 -11.14 -2.17 8.64
N ILE A 14 -10.54 -1.63 7.56
CA ILE A 14 -11.24 -0.87 6.52
C ILE A 14 -12.04 -1.82 5.64
N LEU A 15 -11.42 -2.93 5.22
CA LEU A 15 -12.03 -3.93 4.34
C LEU A 15 -12.99 -4.89 5.07
N ASN A 16 -13.04 -4.81 6.41
CA ASN A 16 -13.86 -5.66 7.27
C ASN A 16 -13.57 -7.16 7.12
N HIS A 17 -12.29 -7.52 6.95
CA HIS A 17 -11.83 -8.90 6.85
C HIS A 17 -11.52 -9.52 8.22
N ASP A 18 -11.77 -10.81 8.36
CA ASP A 18 -11.49 -11.56 9.58
C ASP A 18 -10.00 -11.86 9.78
N ALA A 19 -9.61 -12.25 11.00
CA ALA A 19 -8.21 -12.54 11.35
C ALA A 19 -7.60 -13.72 10.57
N GLY A 20 -8.43 -14.59 9.97
CA GLY A 20 -8.01 -15.67 9.07
C GLY A 20 -7.70 -15.21 7.64
N GLU A 21 -8.22 -14.05 7.22
CA GLU A 21 -8.16 -13.56 5.85
C GLU A 21 -7.01 -12.56 5.64
N ARG A 22 -5.85 -12.82 6.24
CA ARG A 22 -4.71 -11.89 6.24
C ARG A 22 -4.16 -11.62 4.84
N PHE A 23 -4.41 -12.50 3.88
CA PHE A 23 -3.91 -12.38 2.51
C PHE A 23 -4.55 -11.22 1.73
N PHE A 24 -5.86 -10.99 1.86
CA PHE A 24 -6.53 -9.93 1.11
C PHE A 24 -6.00 -8.53 1.46
N PRO A 25 -5.87 -8.14 2.76
CA PRO A 25 -5.27 -6.85 3.09
C PRO A 25 -3.79 -6.76 2.69
N ILE A 26 -3.04 -7.88 2.63
CA ILE A 26 -1.66 -7.89 2.10
C ILE A 26 -1.67 -7.49 0.63
N MET A 27 -2.51 -8.15 -0.17
CA MET A 27 -2.64 -7.87 -1.60
C MET A 27 -3.10 -6.44 -1.85
N THR A 28 -4.07 -5.94 -1.09
CA THR A 28 -4.54 -4.55 -1.19
C THR A 28 -3.43 -3.55 -0.87
N CYS A 29 -2.63 -3.77 0.17
CA CYS A 29 -1.50 -2.89 0.50
C CYS A 29 -0.43 -2.90 -0.61
N ALA A 30 -0.05 -4.08 -1.10
CA ALA A 30 0.96 -4.23 -2.13
C ALA A 30 0.52 -3.64 -3.48
N PHE A 31 -0.73 -3.90 -3.87
CA PHE A 31 -1.33 -3.34 -5.07
C PHE A 31 -1.37 -1.81 -5.02
N TRP A 32 -1.81 -1.25 -3.90
CA TRP A 32 -1.88 0.19 -3.73
C TRP A 32 -0.50 0.85 -3.81
N LEU A 33 0.51 0.31 -3.13
CA LEU A 33 1.89 0.81 -3.22
C LEU A 33 2.45 0.69 -4.64
N SER A 34 2.10 -0.37 -5.36
CA SER A 34 2.51 -0.56 -6.75
C SER A 34 1.93 0.53 -7.66
N ILE A 35 0.64 0.87 -7.52
CA ILE A 35 0.02 1.97 -8.29
C ILE A 35 0.74 3.29 -8.04
N VAL A 36 1.01 3.60 -6.77
CA VAL A 36 1.72 4.83 -6.40
C VAL A 36 3.11 4.87 -7.04
N LEU A 37 3.88 3.79 -6.92
CA LEU A 37 5.22 3.73 -7.51
C LEU A 37 5.18 3.83 -9.04
N GLN A 38 4.33 3.04 -9.69
CA GLN A 38 4.17 3.05 -11.15
C GLN A 38 3.88 4.47 -11.63
N SER A 39 2.92 5.14 -10.99
CA SER A 39 2.54 6.48 -11.40
C SER A 39 3.64 7.51 -11.18
N ILE A 40 4.40 7.42 -10.09
CA ILE A 40 5.58 8.27 -9.86
C ILE A 40 6.64 8.05 -10.94
N ILE A 41 6.91 6.78 -11.30
CA ILE A 41 7.87 6.43 -12.35
C ILE A 41 7.42 7.03 -13.69
N TYR A 42 6.16 6.85 -14.09
CA TYR A 42 5.63 7.43 -15.33
C TYR A 42 5.72 8.95 -15.35
N ILE A 43 5.35 9.62 -14.26
CA ILE A 43 5.48 11.09 -14.13
C ILE A 43 6.96 11.52 -14.23
N ALA A 44 7.88 10.76 -13.66
CA ALA A 44 9.31 11.08 -13.71
C ALA A 44 9.91 10.90 -15.11
N ILE A 45 9.49 9.87 -15.84
CA ILE A 45 9.96 9.58 -17.21
C ILE A 45 9.40 10.60 -18.22
N ASN A 46 8.13 10.96 -18.08
CA ASN A 46 7.45 11.88 -19.01
C ASN A 46 7.58 13.36 -18.61
N ASN A 47 8.32 13.67 -17.55
CA ASN A 47 8.65 15.05 -17.17
C ASN A 47 9.70 15.64 -18.13
N PRO A 48 9.65 16.95 -18.44
CA PRO A 48 10.59 17.61 -19.36
C PRO A 48 12.03 17.72 -18.82
N PHE A 49 12.32 17.18 -17.63
CA PHE A 49 13.63 17.21 -16.98
C PHE A 49 14.60 16.10 -17.44
N GLY A 50 14.24 15.30 -18.44
CA GLY A 50 15.21 14.55 -19.27
C GLY A 50 15.69 13.20 -18.71
N ILE A 51 15.04 12.61 -17.71
CA ILE A 51 15.36 11.26 -17.24
C ILE A 51 14.70 10.24 -18.16
N ARG A 52 15.40 9.81 -19.22
CA ARG A 52 14.99 8.67 -20.04
C ARG A 52 15.44 7.37 -19.36
N LEU A 53 14.51 6.68 -18.69
CA LEU A 53 14.70 5.27 -18.33
C LEU A 53 14.44 4.40 -19.57
N ASP A 54 15.24 3.35 -19.76
CA ASP A 54 14.97 2.33 -20.77
C ASP A 54 13.65 1.62 -20.45
N SER A 55 12.82 1.46 -21.48
CA SER A 55 11.45 0.92 -21.39
C SER A 55 11.38 -0.44 -20.70
N ASN A 56 12.33 -1.33 -20.99
CA ASN A 56 12.34 -2.67 -20.42
C ASN A 56 12.76 -2.69 -18.94
N LEU A 57 13.53 -1.70 -18.47
CA LEU A 57 14.05 -1.71 -17.10
C LEU A 57 12.99 -1.29 -16.07
N TYR A 58 12.17 -0.27 -16.37
CA TYR A 58 11.19 0.18 -15.39
C TYR A 58 10.04 -0.82 -15.21
N GLU A 59 9.64 -1.54 -16.26
CA GLU A 59 8.64 -2.61 -16.17
C GLU A 59 9.10 -3.73 -15.23
N VAL A 60 10.35 -4.17 -15.37
CA VAL A 60 10.95 -5.18 -14.49
C VAL A 60 11.01 -4.66 -13.04
N VAL A 61 11.37 -3.39 -12.84
CA VAL A 61 11.38 -2.77 -11.50
C VAL A 61 9.99 -2.75 -10.87
N ILE A 62 8.96 -2.40 -11.64
CA ILE A 62 7.57 -2.38 -11.18
C ILE A 62 7.13 -3.77 -10.71
N VAL A 63 7.36 -4.79 -11.55
CA VAL A 63 6.96 -6.18 -11.23
C VAL A 63 7.73 -6.69 -10.01
N ALA A 64 9.05 -6.48 -9.96
CA ALA A 64 9.87 -6.86 -8.81
C ALA A 64 9.42 -6.13 -7.53
N PHE A 65 9.05 -4.86 -7.63
CA PHE A 65 8.54 -4.09 -6.50
C PHE A 65 7.22 -4.67 -5.96
N PHE A 66 6.29 -5.03 -6.83
CA PHE A 66 5.02 -5.65 -6.40
C PHE A 66 5.24 -6.98 -5.66
N PHE A 67 6.10 -7.86 -6.18
CA PHE A 67 6.40 -9.13 -5.50
C PHE A 67 7.17 -8.92 -4.19
N SER A 68 8.15 -8.01 -4.18
CA SER A 68 8.91 -7.71 -2.96
C SER A 68 8.03 -7.11 -1.85
N THR A 69 7.11 -6.20 -2.19
CA THR A 69 6.18 -5.61 -1.22
C THR A 69 5.22 -6.66 -0.67
N THR A 70 4.68 -7.52 -1.53
CA THR A 70 3.86 -8.67 -1.12
C THR A 70 4.61 -9.58 -0.15
N ALA A 71 5.84 -9.95 -0.48
CA ALA A 71 6.69 -10.78 0.39
C ALA A 71 7.00 -10.09 1.72
N LEU A 72 7.31 -8.79 1.72
CA LEU A 72 7.56 -8.02 2.94
C LEU A 72 6.34 -7.97 3.86
N PHE A 73 5.15 -7.73 3.31
CA PHE A 73 3.91 -7.75 4.09
C PHE A 73 3.60 -9.15 4.61
N HIS A 74 3.80 -10.19 3.81
CA HIS A 74 3.61 -11.58 4.24
C HIS A 74 4.52 -11.93 5.41
N VAL A 75 5.83 -11.63 5.32
CA VAL A 75 6.79 -11.88 6.41
C VAL A 75 6.45 -11.03 7.65
N ALA A 76 6.02 -9.78 7.46
CA ALA A 76 5.64 -8.90 8.56
C ALA A 76 4.45 -9.47 9.36
N VAL A 77 3.44 -9.98 8.66
CA VAL A 77 2.17 -10.45 9.24
C VAL A 77 2.23 -11.90 9.74
N LYS A 78 3.17 -12.71 9.23
CA LYS A 78 3.42 -14.09 9.70
C LYS A 78 3.88 -14.15 11.17
N HIS A 79 4.50 -13.10 11.68
CA HIS A 79 5.00 -13.08 13.06
C HIS A 79 3.85 -12.82 14.07
N GLU A 80 3.22 -13.89 14.55
CA GLU A 80 1.98 -13.83 15.33
C GLU A 80 2.02 -12.89 16.55
N LEU A 81 3.06 -12.97 17.38
CA LEU A 81 3.17 -12.12 18.58
C LEU A 81 3.18 -10.62 18.24
N ARG A 82 3.88 -10.25 17.16
CA ARG A 82 3.99 -8.86 16.70
C ARG A 82 2.70 -8.40 16.04
N TYR A 83 2.08 -9.29 15.28
CA TYR A 83 0.80 -9.03 14.64
C TYR A 83 -0.30 -8.80 15.68
N LYS A 84 -0.41 -9.69 16.67
CA LYS A 84 -1.36 -9.56 17.78
C LYS A 84 -1.17 -8.24 18.54
N LYS A 85 0.08 -7.86 18.83
CA LYS A 85 0.36 -6.55 19.46
C LYS A 85 -0.10 -5.36 18.61
N ALA A 86 -0.02 -5.46 17.28
CA ALA A 86 -0.52 -4.42 16.38
C ALA A 86 -2.05 -4.40 16.31
N GLU A 87 -2.69 -5.57 16.35
CA GLU A 87 -4.14 -5.72 16.40
C GLU A 87 -4.72 -5.21 17.72
N ASP A 88 -4.14 -5.61 18.85
CA ASP A 88 -4.48 -5.11 20.19
C ASP A 88 -4.32 -3.59 20.27
N TRP A 89 -3.26 -3.04 19.68
CA TRP A 89 -3.10 -1.59 19.59
C TRP A 89 -4.27 -0.92 18.87
N PHE A 90 -4.75 -1.49 17.76
CA PHE A 90 -5.82 -0.90 16.97
C PHE A 90 -7.19 -1.04 17.66
N ILE A 91 -7.48 -2.20 18.25
CA ILE A 91 -8.74 -2.47 18.98
C ILE A 91 -8.84 -1.59 20.23
N ASN A 92 -7.72 -1.34 20.92
CA ASN A 92 -7.69 -0.50 22.12
C ASN A 92 -7.70 1.01 21.83
N LEU A 93 -7.72 1.44 20.56
CA LEU A 93 -7.94 2.85 20.23
C LEU A 93 -9.40 3.23 20.53
N ASN A 94 -9.59 4.46 21.04
CA ASN A 94 -10.92 5.04 21.15
C ASN A 94 -11.62 5.02 19.77
N ASN A 95 -12.93 4.72 19.75
CA ASN A 95 -13.75 4.62 18.53
C ASN A 95 -13.62 5.84 17.61
N CYS A 96 -13.52 7.05 18.18
CA CYS A 96 -13.31 8.27 17.41
C CYS A 96 -11.94 8.26 16.70
N THR A 97 -10.89 7.82 17.37
CA THR A 97 -9.52 7.76 16.83
C THR A 97 -9.39 6.68 15.77
N SER A 98 -9.91 5.48 16.01
CA SER A 98 -9.87 4.38 15.03
C SER A 98 -10.66 4.73 13.76
N THR A 99 -11.84 5.35 13.90
CA THR A 99 -12.65 5.83 12.77
C THR A 99 -11.92 6.88 11.96
N LYS A 100 -11.34 7.91 12.61
CA LYS A 100 -10.51 8.91 11.94
C LYS A 100 -9.39 8.24 11.16
N LEU A 101 -8.69 7.29 11.78
CA LEU A 101 -7.55 6.62 11.16
C LEU A 101 -7.95 5.81 9.92
N LYS A 102 -9.09 5.11 9.97
CA LYS A 102 -9.67 4.44 8.79
C LYS A 102 -9.98 5.45 7.69
N VAL A 103 -10.65 6.55 8.01
CA VAL A 103 -11.00 7.61 7.05
C VAL A 103 -9.75 8.22 6.42
N TRP A 104 -8.75 8.58 7.22
CA TRP A 104 -7.50 9.17 6.72
C TRP A 104 -6.76 8.22 5.78
N VAL A 105 -6.61 6.95 6.15
CA VAL A 105 -5.94 5.95 5.30
C VAL A 105 -6.74 5.70 4.02
N SER A 106 -8.06 5.51 4.11
CA SER A 106 -8.92 5.35 2.93
C SER A 106 -8.86 6.57 2.01
N THR A 107 -8.95 7.78 2.55
CA THR A 107 -8.86 9.02 1.77
C THR A 107 -7.50 9.15 1.10
N LEU A 108 -6.41 8.85 1.81
CA LEU A 108 -5.07 8.87 1.22
C LEU A 108 -4.94 7.82 0.11
N MET A 109 -5.51 6.64 0.31
CA MET A 109 -5.49 5.59 -0.71
C MET A 109 -6.28 5.99 -1.96
N LEU A 110 -7.47 6.57 -1.77
CA LEU A 110 -8.33 7.10 -2.83
C LEU A 110 -7.68 8.27 -3.57
N LEU A 111 -7.15 9.24 -2.84
CA LEU A 111 -6.47 10.40 -3.43
C LEU A 111 -5.32 9.94 -4.31
N ALA A 112 -4.45 9.06 -3.79
CA ALA A 112 -3.36 8.52 -4.58
C ALA A 112 -3.84 7.82 -5.86
N PHE A 113 -4.94 7.06 -5.79
CA PHE A 113 -5.54 6.43 -6.96
C PHE A 113 -6.06 7.47 -7.97
N PHE A 114 -6.85 8.46 -7.52
CA PHE A 114 -7.50 9.44 -8.39
C PHE A 114 -6.62 10.60 -8.84
N THR A 115 -5.46 10.85 -8.21
CA THR A 115 -4.52 11.86 -8.69
C THR A 115 -3.46 11.24 -9.58
N PHE A 116 -2.83 10.16 -9.12
CA PHE A 116 -1.66 9.63 -9.80
C PHE A 116 -2.01 8.78 -11.02
N MET A 117 -3.10 7.99 -10.97
CA MET A 117 -3.50 7.17 -12.11
C MET A 117 -3.95 8.03 -13.30
N PRO A 118 -4.84 9.04 -13.17
CA PRO A 118 -5.23 9.87 -14.30
C PRO A 118 -4.08 10.73 -14.84
N LEU A 119 -3.21 11.23 -13.97
CA LEU A 119 -2.03 11.98 -14.39
C LEU A 119 -1.04 11.08 -15.16
N ALA A 120 -0.82 9.85 -14.70
CA ALA A 120 0.00 8.88 -15.42
C ALA A 120 -0.62 8.53 -16.79
N ILE A 121 -1.93 8.29 -16.86
CA ILE A 121 -2.64 8.03 -18.13
C ILE A 121 -2.55 9.24 -19.08
N PHE A 122 -2.69 10.46 -18.57
CA PHE A 122 -2.58 11.68 -19.38
C PHE A 122 -1.17 11.88 -19.95
N LEU A 123 -0.15 11.42 -19.24
CA LEU A 123 1.25 11.56 -19.64
C LEU A 123 1.74 10.43 -20.55
N MET A 124 1.05 9.29 -20.64
CA MET A 124 1.33 8.20 -21.59
C MET A 124 0.90 8.58 -23.00
#